data_AF-A0A1B7N393-F1
#
_entry.id   AF-A0A1B7N393-F1
#
_cell.length_a   1.000
_cell.length_b   1.000
_cell.length_c   1.000
_cell.angle_alpha   90.00
_cell.angle_beta   90.00
_cell.angle_gamma   90.00
#
_symmetry.space_group_name_H-M   'P 1'
#
loop_
_entity.id
_entity.type
_entity.pdbx_description
1 polymer ?
#
loop_
_entity_poly.entity_id
_entity_poly.type
_entity_poly.pdbx_seq_one_letter_code
_entity_poly.pdbx_strand_id
1 'polypeptide(L)'
;MLNHLYMMIMAGYLALSSLAYVVPLLGTGVRWRAHYNHKEGDVQPHTGPVITSFFGVLRRVHGIEGRPGLYRGLMPMLITLIIILSEALMIFLNGNNIRHGTYSVPDVGAICLLVYSIFAVLAYLPLVIITNRAITTPHKLPYFDVIYSLRILLTPAERRRPWILYLTPGFVAAQVAHTAYVILLLLSIWQLHLPELVNPDIPRNEEIPLDKFVIALVLLILGKVVLPPLKVITTRLSIQRNDTALEFDTVSQEEHTPLLPHYQHYGADEDVISLRTTEREPYVGLVDCGKRIIDEEGWRTFYRAWWLSTF
;
A
#
# COMPACT_ATOMS: atom_id res chain seq x y z
N MET A 1 13.70 -3.76 33.02
CA MET A 1 12.27 -3.79 32.61
C MET A 1 11.68 -2.39 32.44
N LEU A 2 11.78 -1.49 33.42
CA LEU A 2 11.15 -0.15 33.37
C LEU A 2 11.63 0.73 32.19
N ASN A 3 12.94 0.77 31.92
CA ASN A 3 13.48 1.53 30.78
C ASN A 3 13.01 0.99 29.42
N HIS A 4 12.74 -0.32 29.31
CA HIS A 4 12.29 -0.93 28.05
C HIS A 4 10.81 -0.67 27.79
N LEU A 5 9.98 -0.75 28.84
CA LEU A 5 8.58 -0.37 28.74
C LEU A 5 8.45 1.11 28.31
N TYR A 6 9.28 1.98 28.89
CA TYR A 6 9.34 3.39 28.50
C TYR A 6 9.74 3.58 27.03
N MET A 7 10.76 2.87 26.54
CA MET A 7 11.18 2.93 25.14
C MET A 7 10.08 2.46 24.18
N MET A 8 9.32 1.41 24.53
CA MET A 8 8.20 0.96 23.70
C MET A 8 7.03 1.94 23.70
N ILE A 9 6.71 2.53 24.85
CA ILE A 9 5.67 3.56 24.94
C ILE A 9 6.07 4.79 24.11
N MET A 10 7.35 5.19 24.17
CA MET A 10 7.88 6.30 23.39
C MET A 10 7.85 6.00 21.89
N ALA A 11 8.23 4.79 21.48
CA ALA A 11 8.14 4.34 20.08
C ALA A 11 6.69 4.31 19.59
N GLY A 12 5.76 3.79 20.40
CA GLY A 12 4.33 3.79 20.09
C GLY A 12 3.76 5.20 19.95
N TYR A 13 4.12 6.11 20.85
CA TYR A 13 3.72 7.52 20.79
C TYR A 13 4.26 8.23 19.54
N LEU A 14 5.54 8.00 19.21
CA LEU A 14 6.15 8.55 18.00
C LEU A 14 5.48 8.00 16.74
N ALA A 15 5.19 6.70 16.70
CA ALA A 15 4.48 6.09 15.58
C ALA A 15 3.07 6.67 15.42
N LEU A 16 2.30 6.78 16.52
CA LEU A 16 0.95 7.34 16.52
C LEU A 16 0.93 8.81 16.07
N SER A 17 1.87 9.63 16.56
CA SER A 17 1.97 11.03 16.14
C SER A 17 2.35 11.18 14.67
N SER A 18 3.18 10.28 14.13
CA SER A 18 3.53 10.29 12.70
C SER A 18 2.32 10.01 11.80
N LEU A 19 1.38 9.16 12.23
CA LEU A 19 0.18 8.83 11.46
C LEU A 19 -0.68 10.06 11.15
N ALA A 20 -0.69 11.08 12.03
CA ALA A 20 -1.43 12.32 11.78
C ALA A 20 -1.02 13.02 10.48
N TYR A 21 0.27 12.95 10.14
CA TYR A 21 0.82 13.58 8.93
C TYR A 21 0.92 12.60 7.76
N VAL A 22 1.26 11.34 8.05
CA VAL A 22 1.52 10.32 7.03
C VAL A 22 0.22 9.85 6.38
N VAL A 23 -0.87 9.68 7.14
CA VAL A 23 -2.13 9.14 6.63
C VAL A 23 -2.73 10.01 5.51
N PRO A 24 -2.88 11.33 5.67
CA PRO A 24 -3.39 12.18 4.59
C PRO A 24 -2.52 12.17 3.33
N LEU A 25 -1.20 12.12 3.49
CA LEU A 25 -0.24 12.10 2.38
C LEU A 25 -0.30 10.78 1.60
N LEU A 26 -0.26 9.64 2.31
CA LEU A 26 -0.37 8.31 1.70
C LEU A 26 -1.74 8.10 1.08
N GLY A 27 -2.82 8.48 1.77
CA GLY A 27 -4.19 8.39 1.28
C GLY A 27 -4.39 9.15 -0.03
N THR A 28 -3.92 10.40 -0.08
CA THR A 28 -3.94 11.21 -1.30
C THR A 28 -3.06 10.60 -2.39
N GLY A 29 -1.90 10.03 -2.03
CA GLY A 29 -0.99 9.36 -2.97
C GLY A 29 -1.64 8.16 -3.64
N VAL A 30 -2.32 7.31 -2.87
CA VAL A 30 -3.08 6.16 -3.38
C VAL A 30 -4.19 6.63 -4.32
N ARG A 31 -4.98 7.64 -3.92
CA ARG A 31 -6.03 8.21 -4.79
C ARG A 31 -5.48 8.78 -6.10
N TRP A 32 -4.35 9.49 -6.04
CA TRP A 32 -3.74 10.09 -7.22
C TRP A 32 -3.19 9.04 -8.21
N ARG A 33 -2.65 7.93 -7.69
CA ARG A 33 -2.19 6.79 -8.52
C ARG A 33 -3.35 5.96 -9.09
N ALA A 34 -4.42 5.84 -8.31
CA ALA A 34 -5.65 5.14 -8.71
C ALA A 34 -6.47 5.93 -9.74
N HIS A 35 -6.37 7.26 -9.72
CA HIS A 35 -7.15 8.12 -10.60
C HIS A 35 -6.91 7.78 -12.08
N TYR A 36 -7.99 7.48 -12.79
CA TYR A 36 -8.01 7.22 -14.22
C TYR A 36 -8.18 8.53 -14.98
N ASN A 37 -7.23 8.87 -15.86
CA ASN A 37 -7.33 10.05 -16.73
C ASN A 37 -7.22 9.65 -18.19
N HIS A 38 -8.35 9.57 -18.89
CA HIS A 38 -8.41 9.12 -20.27
C HIS A 38 -7.88 10.20 -21.24
N LYS A 39 -7.18 9.78 -22.29
CA LYS A 39 -6.62 10.72 -23.28
C LYS A 39 -7.67 11.48 -24.10
N GLU A 40 -8.90 10.99 -24.28
CA GLU A 40 -9.89 11.67 -25.13
C GLU A 40 -11.36 11.28 -24.82
N GLY A 41 -12.16 12.24 -24.35
CA GLY A 41 -13.57 12.44 -24.75
C GLY A 41 -14.71 11.46 -24.41
N ASP A 42 -14.50 10.17 -24.12
CA ASP A 42 -15.59 9.21 -24.39
C ASP A 42 -16.49 8.79 -23.19
N VAL A 43 -16.31 9.33 -21.99
CA VAL A 43 -17.25 9.11 -20.88
C VAL A 43 -17.26 10.36 -20.00
N GLN A 44 -18.42 10.99 -19.79
CA GLN A 44 -18.54 12.01 -18.74
C GLN A 44 -18.16 11.35 -17.41
N PRO A 45 -17.04 11.73 -16.79
CA PRO A 45 -16.68 11.13 -15.52
C PRO A 45 -17.73 11.56 -14.49
N HIS A 46 -18.10 10.67 -13.56
CA HIS A 46 -18.82 11.08 -12.33
C HIS A 46 -17.97 12.02 -11.44
N THR A 47 -16.72 12.28 -11.83
CA THR A 47 -15.92 13.36 -11.28
C THR A 47 -16.12 14.63 -12.09
N GLY A 48 -16.35 15.77 -11.43
CA GLY A 48 -16.20 17.09 -12.02
C GLY A 48 -14.76 17.37 -12.52
N PRO A 49 -14.30 18.62 -12.57
CA PRO A 49 -13.17 19.06 -13.42
C PRO A 49 -11.90 18.20 -13.31
N VAL A 50 -11.21 18.01 -14.44
CA VAL A 50 -10.03 17.15 -14.60
C VAL A 50 -8.98 17.45 -13.51
N ILE A 51 -8.61 16.42 -12.76
CA ILE A 51 -7.65 16.54 -11.67
C ILE A 51 -6.24 16.40 -12.24
N THR A 52 -5.45 17.47 -12.17
CA THR A 52 -4.10 17.52 -12.77
C THR A 52 -2.97 17.45 -11.75
N SER A 53 -3.25 17.57 -10.45
CA SER A 53 -2.21 17.66 -9.42
C SER A 53 -2.56 16.91 -8.12
N PHE A 54 -1.51 16.46 -7.43
CA PHE A 54 -1.61 15.81 -6.11
C PHE A 54 -2.32 16.70 -5.08
N PHE A 55 -1.92 17.97 -4.99
CA PHE A 55 -2.56 18.92 -4.07
C PHE A 55 -4.00 19.27 -4.50
N GLY A 56 -4.31 19.15 -5.79
CA GLY A 56 -5.67 19.21 -6.31
C GLY A 56 -6.55 18.10 -5.74
N VAL A 57 -6.05 16.85 -5.74
CA VAL A 57 -6.73 15.72 -5.07
C VAL A 57 -6.91 16.04 -3.58
N LEU A 58 -5.85 16.44 -2.88
CA LEU A 58 -5.90 16.73 -1.43
C LEU A 58 -6.98 17.77 -1.09
N ARG A 59 -7.01 18.88 -1.84
CA ARG A 59 -8.01 19.94 -1.65
C ARG A 59 -9.42 19.44 -1.95
N ARG A 60 -9.58 18.60 -2.98
CA ARG A 60 -10.87 18.01 -3.35
C ARG A 60 -11.37 17.01 -2.31
N VAL A 61 -10.50 16.18 -1.74
CA VAL A 61 -10.84 15.30 -0.61
C VAL A 61 -11.38 16.15 0.55
N HIS A 62 -10.66 17.20 0.92
CA HIS A 62 -11.09 18.09 2.00
C HIS A 62 -12.40 18.84 1.68
N GLY A 63 -12.64 19.20 0.41
CA GLY A 63 -13.85 19.90 -0.02
C GLY A 63 -15.09 19.01 -0.05
N ILE A 64 -14.99 17.79 -0.57
CA ILE A 64 -16.12 16.87 -0.77
C ILE A 64 -16.36 16.01 0.49
N GLU A 65 -15.30 15.44 1.06
CA GLU A 65 -15.41 14.48 2.18
C GLU A 65 -15.11 15.11 3.54
N GLY A 66 -14.56 16.32 3.56
CA GLY A 66 -14.10 16.99 4.78
C GLY A 66 -12.84 16.37 5.39
N ARG A 67 -12.58 16.74 6.64
CA ARG A 67 -11.49 16.17 7.46
C ARG A 67 -11.53 14.64 7.58
N PRO A 68 -12.67 13.95 7.82
CA PRO A 68 -12.66 12.49 7.94
C PRO A 68 -12.24 11.79 6.65
N GLY A 69 -12.44 12.42 5.48
CA GLY A 69 -11.97 11.90 4.19
C GLY A 69 -10.45 11.83 4.05
N LEU A 70 -9.72 12.78 4.65
CA LEU A 70 -8.26 12.80 4.65
C LEU A 70 -7.65 11.65 5.46
N TYR A 71 -8.38 11.16 6.47
CA TYR A 71 -7.93 10.08 7.35
C TYR A 71 -8.49 8.71 6.97
N ARG A 72 -9.00 8.55 5.74
CA ARG A 72 -9.38 7.23 5.24
C ARG A 72 -8.16 6.31 5.17
N GLY A 73 -8.37 5.06 5.58
CA GLY A 73 -7.30 4.08 5.74
C GLY A 73 -6.58 4.15 7.09
N LEU A 74 -6.92 5.08 7.99
CA LEU A 74 -6.34 5.15 9.34
C LEU A 74 -6.50 3.82 10.09
N MET A 75 -7.70 3.22 10.09
CA MET A 75 -7.94 1.96 10.80
C MET A 75 -7.09 0.80 10.30
N PRO A 76 -7.06 0.47 9.00
CA PRO A 76 -6.18 -0.60 8.53
C PRO A 76 -4.69 -0.26 8.71
N MET A 77 -4.28 1.01 8.68
CA MET A 77 -2.91 1.41 9.05
C MET A 77 -2.61 1.22 10.54
N LEU A 78 -3.55 1.51 11.43
CA LEU A 78 -3.42 1.23 12.87
C LEU A 78 -3.31 -0.27 13.14
N ILE A 79 -4.10 -1.09 12.46
CA ILE A 79 -4.00 -2.56 12.53
C ILE A 79 -2.60 -3.00 12.08
N THR A 80 -2.11 -2.47 10.95
CA THR A 80 -0.75 -2.76 10.46
C THR A 80 0.30 -2.39 11.50
N LEU A 81 0.17 -1.21 12.12
CA LEU A 81 1.08 -0.74 13.16
C LEU A 81 1.06 -1.65 14.38
N ILE A 82 -0.12 -2.10 14.83
CA ILE A 82 -0.25 -3.04 15.95
C ILE A 82 0.44 -4.37 15.61
N ILE A 83 0.26 -4.89 14.40
CA ILE A 83 0.92 -6.13 13.97
C ILE A 83 2.44 -5.95 14.00
N ILE A 84 2.98 -4.90 13.38
CA ILE A 84 4.43 -4.62 13.37
C ILE A 84 4.98 -4.46 14.80
N LEU A 85 4.30 -3.72 15.67
CA LEU A 85 4.71 -3.56 17.06
C LEU A 85 4.65 -4.88 17.83
N SER A 86 3.66 -5.73 17.54
CA SER A 86 3.55 -7.06 18.15
C SER A 86 4.66 -8.01 17.68
N GLU A 87 5.01 -7.99 16.40
CA GLU A 87 6.13 -8.75 15.86
C GLU A 87 7.46 -8.30 16.48
N ALA A 88 7.69 -6.98 16.55
CA ALA A 88 8.86 -6.41 17.19
C ALA A 88 8.95 -6.80 18.67
N LEU A 89 7.83 -6.79 19.39
CA LEU A 89 7.75 -7.25 20.77
C LEU A 89 8.07 -8.74 20.89
N MET A 90 7.53 -9.59 20.02
CA MET A 90 7.78 -11.03 20.04
C MET A 90 9.26 -11.36 19.77
N ILE A 91 9.87 -10.70 18.78
CA ILE A 91 11.31 -10.84 18.50
C ILE A 91 12.13 -10.42 19.73
N PHE A 92 11.77 -9.28 20.34
CA PHE A 92 12.45 -8.77 21.52
C PHE A 92 12.33 -9.69 22.74
N LEU A 93 11.13 -10.20 23.04
CA LEU A 93 10.89 -11.12 24.15
C LEU A 93 11.59 -12.47 23.94
N ASN A 94 11.61 -12.98 22.71
CA ASN A 94 12.31 -14.21 22.38
C ASN A 94 13.84 -14.04 22.44
N GLY A 95 14.36 -12.84 22.15
CA GLY A 95 15.78 -12.50 22.29
C GLY A 95 16.33 -12.66 23.71
N ASN A 96 15.48 -12.57 24.74
CA ASN A 96 15.91 -12.79 26.14
C ASN A 96 16.16 -14.27 26.50
N ASN A 97 15.76 -15.23 25.66
CA ASN A 97 16.06 -16.65 25.86
C ASN A 97 17.40 -17.10 25.25
N ILE A 98 18.09 -16.22 24.50
CA ILE A 98 19.44 -16.47 23.99
C ILE A 98 20.43 -15.77 24.93
N ARG A 99 20.57 -16.32 26.15
CA ARG A 99 21.65 -15.95 27.08
C ARG A 99 22.98 -16.47 26.54
N HIS A 100 23.54 -15.88 25.48
CA HIS A 100 24.97 -15.80 25.19
C HIS A 100 25.15 -14.60 24.24
N GLY A 101 25.81 -13.57 24.77
CA GLY A 101 25.82 -12.23 24.20
C GLY A 101 26.51 -12.14 22.84
N THR A 102 25.69 -11.97 21.81
CA THR A 102 25.91 -11.13 20.63
C THR A 102 24.60 -11.19 19.88
N TYR A 103 23.96 -10.05 19.66
CA TYR A 103 22.82 -9.96 18.77
C TYR A 103 23.35 -10.12 17.35
N SER A 104 23.63 -11.36 16.93
CA SER A 104 23.74 -11.64 15.52
C SER A 104 22.33 -11.47 14.97
N VAL A 105 22.11 -10.37 14.24
CA VAL A 105 21.17 -10.41 13.12
C VAL A 105 21.50 -11.73 12.43
N PRO A 106 20.56 -12.70 12.33
CA PRO A 106 20.93 -13.97 11.75
C PRO A 106 21.54 -13.63 10.39
N ASP A 107 22.73 -14.16 10.12
CA ASP A 107 23.49 -13.89 8.90
C ASP A 107 22.80 -14.65 7.76
N VAL A 108 21.55 -14.26 7.53
CA VAL A 108 20.61 -14.89 6.63
C VAL A 108 20.99 -14.33 5.28
N GLY A 109 21.67 -15.14 4.47
CA GLY A 109 22.02 -14.76 3.11
C GLY A 109 20.80 -14.19 2.38
N ALA A 110 21.04 -13.26 1.45
CA ALA A 110 20.00 -12.49 0.75
C ALA A 110 18.83 -13.34 0.21
N ILE A 111 19.09 -14.60 -0.14
CA ILE A 111 18.09 -15.57 -0.58
C ILE A 111 17.08 -15.91 0.52
N CYS A 112 17.53 -16.24 1.72
CA CYS A 112 16.62 -16.61 2.81
C CYS A 112 15.87 -15.38 3.34
N LEU A 113 16.49 -14.20 3.31
CA LEU A 113 15.80 -12.92 3.55
C LEU A 113 14.71 -12.67 2.50
N LEU A 114 15.00 -12.94 1.21
CA LEU A 114 14.03 -12.80 0.12
C LEU A 114 12.86 -13.76 0.29
N VAL A 115 13.11 -15.03 0.62
CA VAL A 115 12.06 -16.03 0.86
C VAL A 115 11.19 -15.62 2.05
N TYR A 116 11.80 -15.25 3.18
CA TYR A 116 11.08 -14.75 4.35
C TYR A 116 10.21 -13.53 4.01
N SER A 117 10.77 -12.57 3.27
CA SER A 117 10.06 -11.35 2.89
C SER A 117 8.91 -11.60 1.91
N ILE A 118 9.05 -12.57 1.00
CA ILE A 118 7.94 -12.98 0.13
C ILE A 118 6.80 -13.56 0.97
N PHE A 119 7.09 -14.45 1.92
CA PHE A 119 6.06 -15.00 2.83
C PHE A 119 5.40 -13.91 3.67
N ALA A 120 6.17 -12.98 4.23
CA ALA A 120 5.64 -11.85 4.96
C ALA A 120 4.70 -11.02 4.07
N VAL A 121 5.15 -10.64 2.86
CA VAL A 121 4.35 -9.86 1.91
C VAL A 121 3.05 -10.57 1.55
N LEU A 122 3.09 -11.89 1.30
CA LEU A 122 1.89 -12.69 1.07
C LEU A 122 0.90 -12.56 2.24
N ALA A 123 1.35 -12.71 3.48
CA ALA A 123 0.50 -12.57 4.67
C ALA A 123 -0.15 -11.17 4.78
N TYR A 124 0.54 -10.12 4.34
CA TYR A 124 0.04 -8.73 4.38
C TYR A 124 -0.84 -8.32 3.18
N LEU A 125 -0.92 -9.12 2.11
CA LEU A 125 -1.66 -8.76 0.89
C LEU A 125 -3.12 -8.35 1.13
N PRO A 126 -3.93 -9.09 1.91
CA PRO A 126 -5.32 -8.71 2.13
C PRO A 126 -5.46 -7.33 2.78
N LEU A 127 -4.54 -6.99 3.68
CA LEU A 127 -4.53 -5.71 4.38
C LEU A 127 -4.21 -4.56 3.41
N VAL A 128 -3.28 -4.76 2.47
CA VAL A 128 -2.99 -3.78 1.41
C VAL A 128 -4.20 -3.54 0.52
N ILE A 129 -4.90 -4.61 0.11
CA ILE A 129 -6.12 -4.51 -0.71
C ILE A 129 -7.21 -3.74 0.05
N ILE A 130 -7.49 -4.11 1.30
CA ILE A 130 -8.48 -3.44 2.14
C ILE A 130 -8.12 -1.97 2.35
N THR A 131 -6.84 -1.66 2.58
CA THR A 131 -6.37 -0.27 2.75
C THR A 131 -6.60 0.56 1.50
N ASN A 132 -6.16 0.06 0.33
CA ASN A 132 -6.30 0.79 -0.92
C ASN A 132 -7.78 0.98 -1.31
N ARG A 133 -8.62 -0.03 -1.10
CA ARG A 133 -10.07 0.07 -1.32
C ARG A 133 -10.74 1.02 -0.32
N ALA A 134 -10.35 1.00 0.96
CA ALA A 134 -10.86 1.91 1.98
C ALA A 134 -10.52 3.38 1.68
N ILE A 135 -9.32 3.62 1.14
CA ILE A 135 -8.88 4.96 0.75
C ILE A 135 -9.65 5.48 -0.46
N THR A 136 -9.96 4.61 -1.43
CA THR A 136 -10.51 5.01 -2.74
C THR A 136 -12.03 4.91 -2.86
N THR A 137 -12.72 4.27 -1.92
CA THR A 137 -14.19 4.15 -1.97
C THR A 137 -14.87 5.51 -1.78
N PRO A 138 -16.00 5.78 -2.45
CA PRO A 138 -16.76 7.02 -2.26
C PRO A 138 -17.69 6.98 -1.02
N HIS A 139 -18.02 5.80 -0.50
CA HIS A 139 -18.96 5.62 0.62
C HIS A 139 -18.39 6.02 1.99
N LYS A 140 -19.25 6.42 2.93
CA LYS A 140 -18.89 6.65 4.34
C LYS A 140 -18.55 5.34 5.04
N LEU A 141 -17.32 5.24 5.55
CA LEU A 141 -16.85 4.09 6.31
C LEU A 141 -16.79 4.42 7.81
N PRO A 142 -17.58 3.77 8.66
CA PRO A 142 -17.46 3.91 10.10
C PRO A 142 -16.15 3.30 10.60
N TYR A 143 -15.45 4.01 11.48
CA TYR A 143 -14.15 3.56 12.01
C TYR A 143 -14.25 2.30 12.89
N PHE A 144 -15.36 2.14 13.64
CA PHE A 144 -15.51 1.06 14.62
C PHE A 144 -16.41 -0.09 14.14
N ASP A 145 -17.15 0.08 13.04
CA ASP A 145 -17.96 -0.99 12.46
C ASP A 145 -17.21 -1.64 11.29
N VAL A 146 -16.33 -2.57 11.66
CA VAL A 146 -15.46 -3.31 10.75
C VAL A 146 -16.28 -4.19 9.81
N ILE A 147 -17.35 -4.82 10.31
CA ILE A 147 -18.17 -5.75 9.52
C ILE A 147 -18.93 -4.98 8.43
N TYR A 148 -19.54 -3.84 8.77
CA TYR A 148 -20.19 -2.97 7.80
C TYR A 148 -19.19 -2.46 6.76
N SER A 149 -18.01 -2.01 7.20
CA SER A 149 -16.96 -1.52 6.30
C SER A 149 -16.48 -2.62 5.34
N LEU A 150 -16.23 -3.83 5.83
CA LEU A 150 -15.84 -4.95 4.97
C LEU A 150 -16.94 -5.36 4.00
N ARG A 151 -18.22 -5.20 4.37
CA ARG A 151 -19.34 -5.44 3.45
C ARG A 151 -19.40 -4.44 2.29
N ILE A 152 -18.93 -3.22 2.51
CA ILE A 152 -18.82 -2.19 1.46
C ILE A 152 -17.57 -2.43 0.59
N LEU A 153 -16.46 -2.81 1.22
CA LEU A 153 -15.15 -2.92 0.56
C LEU A 153 -14.95 -4.22 -0.22
N LEU A 154 -15.56 -5.31 0.23
CA LEU A 154 -15.42 -6.64 -0.37
C LEU A 154 -16.71 -7.07 -1.03
N THR A 155 -16.59 -7.68 -2.22
CA THR A 155 -17.74 -8.26 -2.92
C THR A 155 -18.29 -9.46 -2.12
N PRO A 156 -19.57 -9.84 -2.31
CA PRO A 156 -20.16 -10.99 -1.61
C PRO A 156 -19.33 -12.27 -1.78
N ALA A 157 -18.76 -12.49 -2.97
CA ALA A 157 -17.94 -13.65 -3.26
C ALA A 157 -16.56 -13.59 -2.58
N GLU A 158 -15.91 -12.44 -2.52
CA GLU A 158 -14.66 -12.24 -1.76
C GLU A 158 -14.87 -12.48 -0.26
N ARG A 159 -16.04 -12.14 0.28
CA ARG A 159 -16.38 -12.41 1.70
C ARG A 159 -16.62 -13.88 1.98
N ARG A 160 -17.25 -14.61 1.05
CA ARG A 160 -17.47 -16.06 1.18
C ARG A 160 -16.17 -16.86 1.02
N ARG A 161 -15.25 -16.37 0.19
CA ARG A 161 -13.98 -17.04 -0.13
C ARG A 161 -12.82 -16.03 -0.06
N PRO A 162 -12.25 -15.77 1.14
CA PRO A 162 -11.24 -14.73 1.32
C PRO A 162 -9.93 -14.99 0.56
N TRP A 163 -9.63 -16.26 0.24
CA TRP A 163 -8.49 -16.65 -0.59
C TRP A 163 -8.54 -16.06 -2.01
N ILE A 164 -9.71 -15.66 -2.49
CA ILE A 164 -9.87 -15.01 -3.82
C ILE A 164 -9.10 -13.69 -3.89
N LEU A 165 -8.89 -13.00 -2.76
CA LEU A 165 -8.08 -11.78 -2.72
C LEU A 165 -6.63 -12.01 -3.20
N TYR A 166 -6.09 -13.21 -2.96
CA TYR A 166 -4.76 -13.60 -3.43
C TYR A 166 -4.75 -13.94 -4.92
N LEU A 167 -5.89 -14.28 -5.49
CA LEU A 167 -6.06 -14.56 -6.92
C LEU A 167 -6.32 -13.29 -7.74
N THR A 168 -6.20 -12.11 -7.14
CA THR A 168 -6.28 -10.84 -7.87
C THR A 168 -5.22 -10.82 -8.99
N PRO A 169 -5.61 -10.71 -10.26
CA PRO A 169 -4.73 -10.96 -11.40
C PRO A 169 -3.50 -10.05 -11.37
N GLY A 170 -2.30 -10.64 -11.39
CA GLY A 170 -1.03 -9.91 -11.43
C GLY A 170 -0.64 -9.16 -10.14
N PHE A 171 -1.49 -9.10 -9.11
CA PHE A 171 -1.19 -8.35 -7.88
C PHE A 171 -0.06 -9.01 -7.07
N VAL A 172 -0.13 -10.33 -6.87
CA VAL A 172 0.92 -11.09 -6.17
C VAL A 172 2.25 -10.96 -6.90
N ALA A 173 2.25 -11.15 -8.21
CA ALA A 173 3.46 -11.02 -9.04
C ALA A 173 4.08 -9.62 -8.93
N ALA A 174 3.24 -8.57 -8.90
CA ALA A 174 3.71 -7.20 -8.75
C ALA A 174 4.37 -6.95 -7.39
N GLN A 175 3.79 -7.50 -6.31
CA GLN A 175 4.33 -7.38 -4.96
C GLN A 175 5.61 -8.18 -4.75
N VAL A 176 5.68 -9.40 -5.31
CA VAL A 176 6.90 -10.21 -5.30
C VAL A 176 8.01 -9.51 -6.10
N ALA A 177 7.72 -8.97 -7.27
CA ALA A 177 8.69 -8.20 -8.06
C ALA A 177 9.20 -6.96 -7.31
N HIS A 178 8.30 -6.24 -6.63
CA HIS A 178 8.66 -5.08 -5.80
C HIS A 178 9.61 -5.49 -4.67
N THR A 179 9.25 -6.55 -3.95
CA THR A 179 10.01 -7.07 -2.81
C THR A 179 11.37 -7.60 -3.24
N ALA A 180 11.42 -8.37 -4.32
CA ALA A 180 12.65 -8.87 -4.90
C ALA A 180 13.57 -7.72 -5.33
N TYR A 181 13.04 -6.66 -5.97
CA TYR A 181 13.84 -5.50 -6.35
C TYR A 181 14.43 -4.78 -5.13
N VAL A 182 13.64 -4.56 -4.08
CA VAL A 182 14.12 -3.90 -2.86
C VAL A 182 15.23 -4.72 -2.18
N ILE A 183 15.06 -6.04 -2.09
CA ILE A 183 16.02 -6.91 -1.38
C ILE A 183 17.26 -7.22 -2.23
N LEU A 184 17.11 -7.47 -3.53
CA LEU A 184 18.25 -7.86 -4.37
C LEU A 184 19.05 -6.66 -4.87
N LEU A 185 18.41 -5.51 -5.06
CA LEU A 185 19.09 -4.34 -5.60
C LEU A 185 19.41 -3.34 -4.50
N LEU A 186 18.38 -2.80 -3.84
CA LEU A 186 18.60 -1.68 -2.90
C LEU A 186 19.36 -2.12 -1.65
N LEU A 187 19.02 -3.29 -1.08
CA LEU A 187 19.76 -3.82 0.06
C LEU A 187 21.18 -4.22 -0.33
N SER A 188 21.41 -4.80 -1.51
CA SER A 188 22.76 -5.14 -1.97
C SER A 188 23.62 -3.90 -2.23
N ILE A 189 23.06 -2.82 -2.79
CA ILE A 189 23.74 -1.52 -2.91
C ILE A 189 24.13 -1.00 -1.52
N TRP A 190 23.21 -1.09 -0.55
CA TRP A 190 23.45 -0.62 0.81
C TRP A 190 24.53 -1.45 1.51
N GLN A 191 24.48 -2.77 1.41
CA GLN A 191 25.48 -3.69 1.96
C GLN A 191 26.87 -3.49 1.35
N LEU A 192 26.94 -3.24 0.03
CA LEU A 192 28.21 -3.06 -0.67
C LEU A 192 28.89 -1.73 -0.31
N HIS A 193 28.13 -0.65 -0.23
CA HIS A 193 28.70 0.70 -0.02
C HIS A 193 28.80 1.12 1.45
N LEU A 194 27.97 0.55 2.33
CA LEU A 194 27.89 0.91 3.74
C LEU A 194 27.82 -0.35 4.65
N PRO A 195 28.78 -1.28 4.55
CA PRO A 195 28.75 -2.52 5.34
C PRO A 195 28.81 -2.26 6.86
N GLU A 196 29.47 -1.18 7.26
CA GLU A 196 29.61 -0.73 8.66
C GLU A 196 28.27 -0.33 9.32
N LEU A 197 27.25 0.02 8.52
CA LEU A 197 25.89 0.32 9.01
C LEU A 197 25.02 -0.93 9.11
N VAL A 198 25.39 -2.00 8.40
CA VAL A 198 24.64 -3.27 8.36
C VAL A 198 25.18 -4.26 9.40
N ASN A 199 26.51 -4.32 9.57
CA ASN A 199 27.17 -5.30 10.43
C ASN A 199 27.72 -4.64 11.70
N PRO A 200 27.08 -4.85 12.86
CA PRO A 200 27.49 -4.23 14.12
C PRO A 200 28.82 -4.76 14.69
N ASP A 201 29.37 -5.84 14.12
CA ASP A 201 30.63 -6.47 14.56
C ASP A 201 31.89 -5.79 13.99
N ILE A 202 31.74 -4.82 13.08
CA ILE A 202 32.86 -4.06 12.54
C ILE A 202 33.15 -2.90 13.51
N PRO A 203 34.37 -2.80 14.10
CA PRO A 203 34.70 -1.73 15.02
C PRO A 203 34.52 -0.38 14.35
N ARG A 204 33.65 0.45 14.94
CA ARG A 204 33.22 1.78 14.48
C ARG A 204 34.34 2.81 14.71
N ASN A 205 35.49 2.58 14.09
CA ASN A 205 36.72 3.32 14.38
C ASN A 205 37.03 4.43 13.36
N GLU A 206 36.31 4.49 12.22
CA GLU A 206 36.47 5.55 11.24
C GLU A 206 35.15 6.32 11.05
N GLU A 207 35.25 7.65 10.99
CA GLU A 207 34.15 8.51 10.57
C GLU A 207 33.69 8.05 9.19
N ILE A 208 32.41 7.72 9.02
CA ILE A 208 31.85 7.25 7.74
C ILE A 208 32.26 8.27 6.66
N PRO A 209 33.06 7.88 5.66
CA PRO A 209 33.60 8.83 4.72
C PRO A 209 32.45 9.39 3.87
N LEU A 210 32.31 10.72 3.92
CA LEU A 210 31.14 11.47 3.43
C LEU A 210 30.88 11.23 1.95
N ASP A 211 31.93 11.00 1.16
CA ASP A 211 31.88 10.64 -0.25
C ASP A 211 31.16 9.30 -0.49
N LYS A 212 31.50 8.24 0.25
CA LYS A 212 30.84 6.92 0.11
C LYS A 212 29.37 7.00 0.51
N PHE A 213 29.07 7.75 1.57
CA PHE A 213 27.70 7.99 2.00
C PHE A 213 26.87 8.72 0.94
N VAL A 214 27.41 9.79 0.35
CA VAL A 214 26.74 10.55 -0.71
C VAL A 214 26.53 9.69 -1.97
N ILE A 215 27.53 8.92 -2.39
CA ILE A 215 27.42 8.02 -3.54
C ILE A 215 26.33 6.96 -3.27
N ALA A 216 26.34 6.33 -2.10
CA ALA A 216 25.32 5.36 -1.71
C ALA A 216 23.92 5.98 -1.71
N LEU A 217 23.77 7.20 -1.17
CA LEU A 217 22.52 7.93 -1.15
C LEU A 217 22.00 8.22 -2.57
N VAL A 218 22.87 8.69 -3.47
CA VAL A 218 22.51 8.96 -4.87
C VAL A 218 22.09 7.67 -5.58
N LEU A 219 22.83 6.57 -5.41
CA LEU A 219 22.49 5.27 -5.99
C LEU A 219 21.15 4.73 -5.44
N LEU A 220 20.88 4.91 -4.14
CA LEU A 220 19.61 4.54 -3.54
C LEU A 220 18.44 5.38 -4.09
N ILE A 221 18.63 6.70 -4.23
CA ILE A 221 17.60 7.58 -4.81
C ILE A 221 17.31 7.18 -6.25
N LEU A 222 18.34 7.00 -7.08
CA LEU A 222 18.21 6.55 -8.46
C LEU A 222 17.55 5.17 -8.56
N GLY A 223 17.96 4.23 -7.70
CA GLY A 223 17.34 2.91 -7.62
C GLY A 223 15.85 2.97 -7.25
N LYS A 224 15.45 3.90 -6.38
CA LYS A 224 14.02 4.08 -6.03
C LYS A 224 13.18 4.65 -7.17
N VAL A 225 13.75 5.29 -8.21
CA VAL A 225 13.01 5.84 -9.36
C VAL A 225 12.31 4.75 -10.18
N VAL A 226 12.75 3.48 -10.07
CA VAL A 226 12.15 2.34 -10.77
C VAL A 226 10.90 1.79 -10.06
N LEU A 227 10.69 2.12 -8.78
CA LEU A 227 9.58 1.62 -7.97
C LEU A 227 8.20 2.28 -8.26
N PRO A 228 8.08 3.59 -8.54
CA PRO A 228 6.80 4.25 -8.80
C PRO A 228 5.93 3.58 -9.87
N PRO A 229 6.44 3.17 -11.04
CA PRO A 229 5.64 2.43 -12.02
C PRO A 229 4.98 1.19 -11.42
N LEU A 230 5.74 0.41 -10.66
CA LEU A 230 5.24 -0.79 -10.01
C LEU A 230 4.22 -0.46 -8.93
N LYS A 231 4.42 0.61 -8.15
CA LYS A 231 3.44 1.08 -7.16
C LYS A 231 2.14 1.56 -7.78
N VAL A 232 2.17 2.18 -8.96
CA VAL A 232 0.95 2.58 -9.68
C VAL A 232 0.18 1.34 -10.13
N ILE A 233 0.88 0.35 -10.72
CA ILE A 233 0.26 -0.91 -11.16
C ILE A 233 -0.33 -1.67 -9.97
N THR A 234 0.42 -1.85 -8.87
CA THR A 234 -0.07 -2.56 -7.68
C THR A 234 -1.29 -1.87 -7.08
N THR A 235 -1.29 -0.52 -7.03
CA THR A 235 -2.44 0.25 -6.52
C THR A 235 -3.67 -0.04 -7.37
N ARG A 236 -3.56 0.04 -8.70
CA ARG A 236 -4.69 -0.18 -9.62
C ARG A 236 -5.22 -1.62 -9.57
N LEU A 237 -4.32 -2.61 -9.56
CA LEU A 237 -4.70 -4.01 -9.44
C LEU A 237 -5.37 -4.30 -8.09
N SER A 238 -4.94 -3.68 -6.99
CA SER A 238 -5.55 -3.91 -5.67
C SER A 238 -6.97 -3.33 -5.52
N ILE A 239 -7.30 -2.30 -6.30
CA ILE A 239 -8.62 -1.65 -6.26
C ILE A 239 -9.62 -2.43 -7.13
N GLN A 240 -9.15 -3.11 -8.16
CA GLN A 240 -9.98 -3.96 -9.01
C GLN A 240 -10.74 -4.98 -8.16
N ARG A 241 -12.05 -5.04 -8.38
CA ARG A 241 -12.92 -6.05 -7.78
C ARG A 241 -12.82 -7.33 -8.59
N ASN A 242 -12.85 -8.47 -7.91
CA ASN A 242 -12.82 -9.74 -8.62
C ASN A 242 -14.23 -10.12 -9.08
N ASP A 243 -14.61 -9.69 -10.29
CA ASP A 243 -15.93 -9.91 -10.87
C ASP A 243 -16.13 -11.32 -11.45
N THR A 244 -15.04 -12.09 -11.62
CA THR A 244 -15.16 -13.51 -12.02
C THR A 244 -15.99 -14.33 -11.02
N ALA A 245 -16.04 -13.90 -9.77
CA ALA A 245 -16.85 -14.55 -8.74
C ALA A 245 -18.30 -14.04 -8.70
N LEU A 246 -18.62 -12.95 -9.41
CA LEU A 246 -19.99 -12.48 -9.66
C LEU A 246 -20.68 -13.37 -10.70
N GLU A 247 -20.00 -13.79 -11.78
CA GLU A 247 -20.60 -14.69 -12.79
C GLU A 247 -20.98 -16.08 -12.23
N PHE A 248 -20.23 -16.59 -11.24
CA PHE A 248 -20.60 -17.84 -10.55
C PHE A 248 -21.77 -17.64 -9.56
N ASP A 249 -21.96 -16.43 -9.01
CA ASP A 249 -23.05 -16.12 -8.07
C ASP A 249 -24.32 -15.61 -8.78
N THR A 250 -24.24 -15.05 -9.99
CA THR A 250 -25.42 -14.60 -10.76
C THR A 250 -26.31 -15.77 -11.20
N VAL A 251 -25.74 -16.95 -11.43
CA VAL A 251 -26.52 -18.19 -11.67
C VAL A 251 -27.21 -18.69 -10.38
N SER A 252 -26.80 -18.19 -9.21
CA SER A 252 -27.26 -18.65 -7.89
C SER A 252 -28.15 -17.65 -7.15
N GLN A 253 -28.29 -16.42 -7.64
CA GLN A 253 -28.73 -15.30 -6.80
C GLN A 253 -29.65 -14.27 -7.49
N GLU A 254 -30.53 -14.70 -8.41
CA GLU A 254 -31.58 -13.82 -8.93
C GLU A 254 -32.76 -13.58 -7.97
N GLU A 255 -32.88 -14.27 -6.83
CA GLU A 255 -34.15 -14.22 -6.07
C GLU A 255 -34.14 -13.49 -4.71
N HIS A 256 -32.99 -13.10 -4.14
CA HIS A 256 -32.98 -12.38 -2.85
C HIS A 256 -31.77 -11.43 -2.69
N THR A 257 -31.84 -10.25 -3.31
CA THR A 257 -31.09 -9.08 -2.81
C THR A 257 -32.10 -8.11 -2.19
N PRO A 258 -32.41 -8.23 -0.88
CA PRO A 258 -33.25 -7.25 -0.22
C PRO A 258 -32.53 -5.90 -0.27
N LEU A 259 -33.26 -4.88 -0.73
CA LEU A 259 -32.90 -3.46 -0.81
C LEU A 259 -31.88 -3.08 0.27
N LEU A 260 -30.61 -2.96 -0.10
CA LEU A 260 -29.55 -2.54 0.81
C LEU A 260 -29.85 -1.12 1.30
N PRO A 261 -29.69 -0.82 2.61
CA PRO A 261 -29.93 0.52 3.14
C PRO A 261 -29.02 1.49 2.41
N HIS A 262 -29.57 2.62 1.92
CA HIS A 262 -28.85 3.69 1.24
C HIS A 262 -27.46 3.89 1.86
N TYR A 263 -26.41 3.37 1.22
CA TYR A 263 -25.04 3.58 1.67
C TYR A 263 -24.79 5.08 1.63
N GLN A 264 -24.43 5.68 2.76
CA GLN A 264 -24.29 7.13 2.83
C GLN A 264 -23.05 7.53 2.01
N HIS A 265 -23.26 8.25 0.91
CA HIS A 265 -22.18 8.80 0.10
C HIS A 265 -21.69 10.12 0.71
N TYR A 266 -20.42 10.47 0.49
CA TYR A 266 -19.91 11.78 0.93
C TYR A 266 -20.34 12.91 -0.02
N GLY A 267 -20.36 12.65 -1.33
CA GLY A 267 -20.89 13.57 -2.35
C GLY A 267 -22.35 13.28 -2.67
N ALA A 268 -23.09 14.32 -3.07
CA ALA A 268 -24.44 14.17 -3.60
C ALA A 268 -24.42 13.56 -5.01
N ASP A 269 -23.50 14.03 -5.88
CA ASP A 269 -23.38 13.60 -7.29
C ASP A 269 -21.92 13.55 -7.81
N GLU A 270 -20.91 13.86 -6.98
CA GLU A 270 -19.51 14.00 -7.42
C GLU A 270 -18.53 13.17 -6.58
N ASP A 271 -17.71 12.37 -7.26
CA ASP A 271 -16.64 11.59 -6.64
C ASP A 271 -15.31 12.37 -6.58
N VAL A 272 -14.45 12.02 -5.62
CA VAL A 272 -13.13 12.65 -5.47
C VAL A 272 -12.15 12.21 -6.56
N ILE A 273 -12.27 10.97 -7.03
CA ILE A 273 -11.43 10.43 -8.11
C ILE A 273 -12.29 9.58 -9.05
N SER A 274 -11.96 9.62 -10.34
CA SER A 274 -12.51 8.69 -11.31
C SER A 274 -11.71 7.40 -11.23
N LEU A 275 -12.39 6.29 -10.97
CA LEU A 275 -11.85 4.94 -11.08
C LEU A 275 -12.21 4.38 -12.45
N ARG A 276 -11.41 3.43 -12.96
CA ARG A 276 -11.78 2.65 -14.13
C ARG A 276 -13.10 1.93 -13.83
N THR A 277 -14.15 2.27 -14.58
CA THR A 277 -15.50 1.73 -14.37
C THR A 277 -15.53 0.23 -14.62
N THR A 278 -16.41 -0.48 -13.91
CA THR A 278 -16.65 -1.93 -14.07
C THR A 278 -17.17 -2.28 -15.48
N GLU A 279 -17.71 -1.30 -16.21
CA GLU A 279 -18.14 -1.45 -17.60
C GLU A 279 -16.97 -1.68 -18.57
N ARG A 280 -15.75 -1.30 -18.18
CA ARG A 280 -14.54 -1.57 -18.97
C ARG A 280 -13.91 -2.87 -18.52
N GLU A 281 -13.31 -3.59 -19.47
CA GLU A 281 -12.64 -4.85 -19.19
C GLU A 281 -11.62 -4.70 -18.03
N PRO A 282 -11.66 -5.62 -17.04
CA PRO A 282 -10.69 -5.66 -15.96
C PRO A 282 -9.27 -5.90 -16.47
N TYR A 283 -8.26 -5.54 -15.67
CA TYR A 283 -6.88 -5.92 -15.98
C TYR A 283 -6.72 -7.43 -15.82
N VAL A 284 -6.12 -8.07 -16.81
CA VAL A 284 -5.88 -9.52 -16.83
C VAL A 284 -4.59 -9.88 -16.08
N GLY A 285 -3.68 -8.92 -15.91
CA GLY A 285 -2.46 -9.10 -15.15
C GLY A 285 -1.57 -7.87 -15.11
N LEU A 286 -0.36 -8.03 -14.58
CA LEU A 286 0.61 -6.95 -14.38
C LEU A 286 1.01 -6.27 -15.70
N VAL A 287 1.37 -7.07 -16.70
CA VAL A 287 1.84 -6.57 -18.00
C VAL A 287 0.70 -5.89 -18.76
N ASP A 288 -0.49 -6.50 -18.74
CA ASP A 288 -1.69 -5.93 -19.35
C ASP A 288 -2.06 -4.59 -18.70
N CYS A 289 -2.04 -4.50 -17.36
CA CYS A 289 -2.24 -3.25 -16.65
C CYS A 289 -1.23 -2.17 -17.06
N GLY A 290 0.05 -2.53 -17.16
CA GLY A 290 1.09 -1.60 -17.61
C GLY A 290 0.85 -1.09 -19.04
N LYS A 291 0.54 -1.98 -19.98
CA LYS A 291 0.26 -1.61 -21.38
C LYS A 291 -0.95 -0.68 -21.48
N ARG A 292 -2.07 -1.05 -20.85
CA ARG A 292 -3.30 -0.25 -20.83
C ARG A 292 -3.08 1.14 -20.22
N ILE A 293 -2.24 1.28 -19.18
CA ILE A 293 -1.88 2.61 -18.64
C ILE A 293 -1.16 3.47 -19.70
N ILE A 294 -0.21 2.90 -20.45
CA ILE A 294 0.54 3.63 -21.47
C ILE A 294 -0.38 4.07 -22.61
N ASP A 295 -1.19 3.13 -23.09
CA ASP A 295 -2.06 3.33 -24.24
C ASP A 295 -3.16 4.36 -23.89
N GLU A 296 -3.86 4.14 -22.78
CA GLU A 296 -5.05 4.92 -22.40
C GLU A 296 -4.73 6.27 -21.73
N GLU A 297 -3.66 6.38 -20.93
CA GLU A 297 -3.35 7.58 -20.12
C GLU A 297 -1.96 8.18 -20.37
N GLY A 298 -1.02 7.36 -20.87
CA GLY A 298 0.34 7.78 -21.17
C GLY A 298 1.34 7.45 -20.06
N TRP A 299 2.62 7.35 -20.46
CA TRP A 299 3.72 6.89 -19.61
C TRP A 299 3.96 7.74 -18.35
N ARG A 300 3.61 9.04 -18.38
CA ARG A 300 3.77 9.95 -17.23
C ARG A 300 2.94 9.51 -16.03
N THR A 301 1.86 8.75 -16.24
CA THR A 301 0.99 8.24 -15.18
C THR A 301 1.73 7.31 -14.21
N PHE A 302 2.76 6.58 -14.65
CA PHE A 302 3.57 5.73 -13.77
C PHE A 302 4.36 6.48 -12.70
N TYR A 303 4.66 7.75 -12.94
CA TYR A 303 5.44 8.57 -12.03
C TYR A 303 4.57 9.47 -11.14
N ARG A 304 3.27 9.19 -11.07
CA ARG A 304 2.36 9.91 -10.16
C ARG A 304 2.76 9.67 -8.71
N ALA A 305 3.07 10.78 -8.01
CA ALA A 305 3.58 10.77 -6.65
C ALA A 305 4.83 9.88 -6.48
N TRP A 306 5.77 9.95 -7.42
CA TRP A 306 7.04 9.22 -7.33
C TRP A 306 7.88 9.65 -6.11
N TRP A 307 7.88 10.94 -5.78
CA TRP A 307 8.56 11.51 -4.62
C TRP A 307 8.03 11.00 -3.27
N LEU A 308 6.78 10.52 -3.20
CA LEU A 308 6.27 9.83 -1.99
C LEU A 308 6.90 8.44 -1.80
N SER A 309 7.67 7.94 -2.77
CA SER A 309 8.39 6.67 -2.64
C SER A 309 9.84 6.85 -2.20
N THR A 310 10.35 8.08 -2.21
CA THR A 310 11.71 8.37 -1.77
C THR A 310 11.78 8.55 -0.25
N PHE A 311 10.72 9.13 0.33
CA PHE A 311 10.43 9.11 1.77
C PHE A 311 9.97 7.73 2.23
#